data_AF-A0AAE4NVN0-F1
#
_entry.id   AF-A0AAE4NVN0-F1
#
_cell.length_a   1.000
_cell.length_b   1.000
_cell.length_c   1.000
_cell.angle_alpha   90.00
_cell.angle_beta   90.00
_cell.angle_gamma   90.00
#
_symmetry.space_group_name_H-M   'P 1'
#
loop_
_entity.id
_entity.type
_entity.pdbx_description
1 polymer ?
#
loop_
_entity_poly.entity_id
_entity_poly.type
_entity_poly.pdbx_seq_one_letter_code
_entity_poly.pdbx_strand_id
1 'polypeptide(L)'
;MDSDGSNKPKVSIIIPTYNERENLEELFERISNTMEKAGYDYEIIIVDDDSPDRTWEHAEELGRTRGYPVKVVRRTDEKGLSSAVIRGFKEAEGDVFVVMDADLQHPPEKIPELVREIEKGADIAIASRYVPGGAVENWYWYRKLISRGAIMIGRVALPKIRHVKDPVSGFFALRREVVEGAELNPVGFKILMEILIKGRYSRVVEVPFTFGLRKAGESKLSGKTIINYLKHVYRLMKWEGEIDRIVKFSIVGTVGIAVNEGFLWVFVSGLGMNEYVANIPATELAILNNFFLNDLWTFRDLRTAPLWKRLFTFHIASLMGAVVQWLIYAPLVYLRINYLVANLIGIGASFIVRFLFSRSVTWG
;
A
#
# COMPACT_ATOMS: atom_id res chain seq x y z
N MET A 1 -19.72 -2.70 -44.09
CA MET A 1 -18.70 -3.73 -43.84
C MET A 1 -18.59 -3.83 -42.34
N ASP A 2 -19.29 -4.82 -41.79
CA ASP A 2 -19.38 -5.09 -40.37
C ASP A 2 -18.05 -5.65 -39.87
N SER A 3 -17.40 -4.90 -38.97
CA SER A 3 -16.27 -5.38 -38.18
C SER A 3 -16.19 -4.56 -36.89
N ASP A 4 -16.96 -4.96 -35.88
CA ASP A 4 -16.37 -5.10 -34.53
C ASP A 4 -17.30 -5.93 -33.63
N GLY A 5 -17.33 -7.24 -33.89
CA GLY A 5 -17.68 -8.21 -32.86
C GLY A 5 -16.48 -8.37 -31.93
N SER A 6 -16.11 -7.33 -31.17
CA SER A 6 -15.08 -7.45 -30.15
C SER A 6 -15.64 -8.37 -29.07
N ASN A 7 -15.22 -9.64 -29.08
CA ASN A 7 -15.60 -10.58 -28.04
C ASN A 7 -15.12 -9.99 -26.70
N LYS A 8 -16.05 -9.67 -25.80
CA LYS A 8 -15.71 -9.12 -24.48
C LYS A 8 -14.76 -10.08 -23.76
N PRO A 9 -13.84 -9.57 -22.92
CA PRO A 9 -12.92 -10.44 -22.19
C PRO A 9 -13.69 -11.39 -21.27
N LYS A 10 -13.20 -12.62 -21.13
CA LYS A 10 -13.72 -13.55 -20.13
C LYS A 10 -13.29 -13.06 -18.75
N VAL A 11 -14.23 -13.00 -17.80
CA VAL A 11 -14.00 -12.45 -16.45
C VAL A 11 -13.94 -13.58 -15.41
N SER A 12 -12.82 -13.71 -14.71
CA SER A 12 -12.73 -14.63 -13.56
C SER A 12 -12.95 -13.88 -12.25
N ILE A 13 -14.05 -14.18 -11.57
CA ILE A 13 -14.40 -13.58 -10.29
C ILE A 13 -13.88 -14.49 -9.17
N ILE A 14 -12.76 -14.10 -8.56
CA ILE A 14 -12.03 -14.84 -7.54
C ILE A 14 -12.51 -14.40 -6.16
N ILE A 15 -13.05 -15.36 -5.41
CA ILE A 15 -13.67 -15.13 -4.11
C ILE A 15 -13.04 -16.08 -3.09
N PRO A 16 -12.12 -15.59 -2.24
CA PRO A 16 -11.60 -16.38 -1.15
C PRO A 16 -12.64 -16.51 -0.04
N THR A 17 -12.85 -17.72 0.48
CA THR A 17 -13.89 -18.01 1.48
C THR A 17 -13.32 -18.70 2.72
N TYR A 18 -13.90 -18.38 3.88
CA TYR A 18 -13.73 -19.14 5.12
C TYR A 18 -14.93 -18.90 6.04
N ASN A 19 -15.78 -19.91 6.22
CA ASN A 19 -17.06 -19.81 6.92
C ASN A 19 -18.03 -18.76 6.32
N GLU A 20 -18.31 -18.86 5.02
CA GLU A 20 -19.10 -17.87 4.26
C GLU A 20 -20.37 -18.48 3.66
N ARG A 21 -20.78 -19.67 4.11
CA ARG A 21 -21.88 -20.45 3.53
C ARG A 21 -23.17 -19.66 3.34
N GLU A 22 -23.59 -18.90 4.35
CA GLU A 22 -24.88 -18.17 4.35
C GLU A 22 -24.93 -17.03 3.32
N ASN A 23 -23.78 -16.57 2.85
CA ASN A 23 -23.69 -15.46 1.91
C ASN A 23 -23.72 -15.91 0.44
N LEU A 24 -23.40 -17.19 0.16
CA LEU A 24 -23.15 -17.68 -1.20
C LEU A 24 -24.37 -17.60 -2.13
N GLU A 25 -25.57 -17.93 -1.65
CA GLU A 25 -26.77 -17.95 -2.50
C GLU A 25 -27.08 -16.56 -3.07
N GLU A 26 -27.15 -15.55 -2.21
CA GLU A 26 -27.37 -14.17 -2.64
C GLU A 26 -26.19 -13.63 -3.47
N LEU A 27 -24.95 -13.96 -3.07
CA LEU A 27 -23.76 -13.52 -3.79
C LEU A 27 -23.77 -14.03 -5.24
N PHE A 28 -24.06 -15.32 -5.44
CA PHE A 28 -24.08 -15.92 -6.77
C PHE A 28 -25.23 -15.37 -7.61
N GLU A 29 -26.41 -15.21 -7.03
CA GLU A 29 -27.56 -14.60 -7.72
C GLU A 29 -27.25 -13.18 -8.17
N ARG A 30 -26.66 -12.34 -7.30
CA ARG A 30 -26.31 -10.95 -7.64
C ARG A 30 -25.18 -10.87 -8.66
N ILE A 31 -24.18 -11.74 -8.59
CA ILE A 31 -23.13 -11.85 -9.60
C ILE A 31 -23.74 -12.24 -10.95
N SER A 32 -24.52 -13.31 -11.02
CA SER A 32 -25.14 -13.82 -12.25
C SER A 32 -25.98 -12.74 -12.93
N ASN A 33 -26.92 -12.17 -12.17
CA ASN A 33 -27.77 -11.08 -12.65
C ASN A 33 -26.97 -9.89 -13.17
N THR A 34 -25.87 -9.53 -12.50
CA THR A 34 -25.03 -8.40 -12.88
C THR A 34 -24.25 -8.69 -14.17
N MET A 35 -23.63 -9.87 -14.27
CA MET A 35 -22.78 -10.24 -15.39
C MET A 35 -23.60 -10.54 -16.65
N GLU A 36 -24.75 -11.20 -16.52
CA GLU A 36 -25.69 -11.44 -17.62
C GLU A 36 -26.24 -10.14 -18.19
N LYS A 37 -26.71 -9.21 -17.33
CA LYS A 37 -27.17 -7.88 -17.78
C LYS A 37 -26.08 -7.07 -18.46
N ALA A 38 -24.84 -7.21 -18.00
CA ALA A 38 -23.69 -6.57 -18.61
C ALA A 38 -23.18 -7.31 -19.87
N GLY A 39 -23.64 -8.54 -20.11
CA GLY A 39 -23.29 -9.38 -21.25
C GLY A 39 -21.82 -9.77 -21.28
N TYR A 40 -21.23 -10.15 -20.14
CA TYR A 40 -19.86 -10.70 -20.05
C TYR A 40 -19.90 -12.22 -19.92
N ASP A 41 -18.98 -12.90 -20.59
CA ASP A 41 -18.63 -14.29 -20.23
C ASP A 41 -17.84 -14.27 -18.92
N TYR A 42 -18.18 -15.15 -17.98
CA TYR A 42 -17.59 -15.14 -16.66
C TYR A 42 -17.55 -16.51 -15.99
N GLU A 43 -16.65 -16.64 -15.04
CA GLU A 43 -16.59 -17.76 -14.11
C GLU A 43 -16.45 -17.24 -12.67
N ILE A 44 -16.99 -17.98 -11.72
CA ILE A 44 -16.82 -17.73 -10.29
C ILE A 44 -15.82 -18.75 -9.75
N ILE A 45 -14.74 -18.29 -9.13
CA ILE A 45 -13.71 -19.15 -8.57
C ILE A 45 -13.75 -19.01 -7.05
N ILE A 46 -14.34 -20.00 -6.39
CA ILE A 46 -14.33 -20.10 -4.93
C ILE A 46 -13.02 -20.76 -4.52
N VAL A 47 -12.23 -20.07 -3.69
CA VAL A 47 -11.03 -20.64 -3.07
C VAL A 47 -11.24 -20.72 -1.57
N ASP A 48 -11.47 -21.94 -1.08
CA ASP A 48 -11.90 -22.20 0.29
C ASP A 48 -10.82 -22.93 1.10
N ASP A 49 -10.53 -22.43 2.31
CA ASP A 49 -9.49 -22.96 3.20
C ASP A 49 -10.01 -24.04 4.16
N ASP A 50 -10.68 -25.04 3.58
CA ASP A 50 -11.30 -26.17 4.27
C ASP A 50 -12.26 -25.73 5.37
N SER A 51 -13.25 -24.92 4.99
CA SER A 51 -14.24 -24.37 5.90
C SER A 51 -15.02 -25.47 6.63
N PRO A 52 -15.08 -25.44 7.98
CA PRO A 52 -15.82 -26.43 8.76
C PRO A 52 -17.35 -26.37 8.53
N ASP A 53 -17.88 -25.23 8.09
CA ASP A 53 -19.30 -25.08 7.74
C ASP A 53 -19.67 -25.67 6.36
N ARG A 54 -18.68 -26.25 5.66
CA ARG A 54 -18.81 -26.83 4.32
C ARG A 54 -19.20 -25.79 3.26
N THR A 55 -18.70 -24.55 3.38
CA THR A 55 -18.85 -23.50 2.35
C THR A 55 -18.49 -24.00 0.94
N TRP A 56 -17.38 -24.72 0.79
CA TRP A 56 -16.93 -25.29 -0.50
C TRP A 56 -17.96 -26.24 -1.12
N GLU A 57 -18.56 -27.14 -0.33
CA GLU A 57 -19.56 -28.09 -0.84
C GLU A 57 -20.83 -27.37 -1.26
N HIS A 58 -21.25 -26.36 -0.47
CA HIS A 58 -22.42 -25.58 -0.80
C HIS A 58 -22.23 -24.76 -2.09
N ALA A 59 -21.02 -24.23 -2.34
CA ALA A 59 -20.69 -23.59 -3.60
C ALA A 59 -20.81 -24.54 -4.80
N GLU A 60 -20.32 -25.79 -4.67
CA GLU A 60 -20.47 -26.82 -5.71
C GLU A 60 -21.95 -27.18 -5.93
N GLU A 61 -22.72 -27.32 -4.87
CA GLU A 61 -24.16 -27.59 -4.93
C GLU A 61 -24.91 -26.49 -5.68
N LEU A 62 -24.66 -25.21 -5.35
CA LEU A 62 -25.24 -24.06 -6.05
C LEU A 62 -24.86 -24.06 -7.52
N GLY A 63 -23.60 -24.35 -7.85
CA GLY A 63 -23.15 -24.52 -9.23
C GLY A 63 -23.97 -25.53 -10.01
N ARG A 64 -24.14 -26.75 -9.46
CA ARG A 64 -24.86 -27.83 -10.13
C ARG A 64 -26.37 -27.61 -10.19
N THR A 65 -26.97 -27.11 -9.11
CA THR A 65 -28.44 -27.03 -8.96
C THR A 65 -29.04 -25.78 -9.59
N ARG A 66 -28.31 -24.67 -9.57
CA ARG A 66 -28.74 -23.38 -10.14
C ARG A 66 -28.09 -23.06 -11.48
N GLY A 67 -27.06 -23.82 -11.88
CA GLY A 67 -26.39 -23.66 -13.17
C GLY A 67 -25.36 -22.52 -13.23
N TYR A 68 -24.86 -22.05 -12.09
CA TYR A 68 -23.84 -20.99 -12.07
C TYR A 68 -22.49 -21.53 -12.57
N PRO A 69 -21.71 -20.74 -13.35
CA PRO A 69 -20.39 -21.14 -13.86
C PRO A 69 -19.33 -21.06 -12.75
N VAL A 70 -19.39 -21.96 -11.77
CA VAL A 70 -18.53 -21.97 -10.59
C VAL A 70 -17.47 -23.07 -10.66
N LYS A 71 -16.24 -22.71 -10.30
CA LYS A 71 -15.12 -23.61 -10.02
C LYS A 71 -14.77 -23.49 -8.55
N VAL A 72 -14.76 -24.61 -7.83
CA VAL A 72 -14.43 -24.65 -6.40
C VAL A 72 -13.05 -25.25 -6.20
N VAL A 73 -12.22 -24.57 -5.43
CA VAL A 73 -10.86 -24.97 -5.09
C VAL A 73 -10.75 -25.06 -3.58
N ARG A 74 -10.91 -26.28 -3.04
CA ARG A 74 -10.73 -26.57 -1.62
C ARG A 74 -9.25 -26.80 -1.30
N ARG A 75 -8.72 -26.09 -0.31
CA ARG A 75 -7.34 -26.21 0.16
C ARG A 75 -7.31 -26.72 1.60
N THR A 76 -6.71 -27.89 1.81
CA THR A 76 -6.63 -28.53 3.13
C THR A 76 -5.32 -28.22 3.87
N ASP A 77 -4.22 -28.01 3.14
CA ASP A 77 -2.88 -27.89 3.70
C ASP A 77 -2.37 -26.44 3.77
N GLU A 78 -3.14 -25.49 3.24
CA GLU A 78 -2.80 -24.07 3.16
C GLU A 78 -3.89 -23.21 3.80
N LYS A 79 -3.52 -22.10 4.42
CA LYS A 79 -4.48 -21.10 4.93
C LYS A 79 -4.01 -19.68 4.68
N GLY A 80 -4.95 -18.78 4.41
CA GLY A 80 -4.74 -17.33 4.39
C GLY A 80 -5.29 -16.65 3.13
N LEU A 81 -5.88 -15.48 3.34
CA LEU A 81 -6.57 -14.69 2.31
C LEU A 81 -5.70 -14.40 1.08
N SER A 82 -4.50 -13.84 1.27
CA SER A 82 -3.63 -13.51 0.13
C SER A 82 -3.16 -14.76 -0.61
N SER A 83 -2.91 -15.87 0.10
CA SER A 83 -2.60 -17.16 -0.52
C SER A 83 -3.79 -17.70 -1.33
N ALA A 84 -5.02 -17.55 -0.85
CA ALA A 84 -6.24 -17.99 -1.54
C ALA A 84 -6.42 -17.24 -2.86
N VAL A 85 -6.24 -15.92 -2.84
CA VAL A 85 -6.31 -15.10 -4.06
C VAL A 85 -5.21 -15.49 -5.07
N ILE A 86 -3.98 -15.75 -4.61
CA ILE A 86 -2.90 -16.23 -5.49
C ILE A 86 -3.24 -17.58 -6.12
N ARG A 87 -3.85 -18.49 -5.36
CA ARG A 87 -4.36 -19.76 -5.91
C ARG A 87 -5.45 -19.49 -6.95
N GLY A 88 -6.37 -18.59 -6.67
CA GLY A 88 -7.41 -18.15 -7.62
C GLY A 88 -6.83 -17.66 -8.95
N PHE A 89 -5.77 -16.84 -8.92
CA PHE A 89 -5.09 -16.39 -10.15
C PHE A 89 -4.53 -17.54 -10.99
N LYS A 90 -4.05 -18.62 -10.36
CA LYS A 90 -3.54 -19.81 -11.06
C LYS A 90 -4.64 -20.67 -11.65
N GLU A 91 -5.82 -20.66 -11.04
CA GLU A 91 -6.95 -21.51 -11.41
C GLU A 91 -7.89 -20.83 -12.42
N ALA A 92 -7.73 -19.52 -12.61
CA ALA A 92 -8.52 -18.70 -13.49
C ALA A 92 -8.18 -18.87 -14.96
N GLU A 93 -9.20 -18.82 -15.81
CA GLU A 93 -9.12 -18.93 -17.26
C GLU A 93 -9.41 -17.61 -17.98
N GLY A 94 -9.99 -16.63 -17.30
CA GLY A 94 -10.35 -15.32 -17.87
C GLY A 94 -9.18 -14.39 -18.17
N ASP A 95 -9.41 -13.40 -19.02
CA ASP A 95 -8.44 -12.35 -19.37
C ASP A 95 -8.38 -11.25 -18.29
N VAL A 96 -9.51 -11.05 -17.59
CA VAL A 96 -9.66 -10.08 -16.51
C VAL A 96 -10.00 -10.80 -15.21
N PHE A 97 -9.21 -10.53 -14.18
CA PHE A 97 -9.46 -11.04 -12.84
C PHE A 97 -10.18 -9.99 -12.01
N VAL A 98 -11.23 -10.39 -11.32
CA VAL A 98 -11.94 -9.59 -10.33
C VAL A 98 -11.80 -10.28 -9.00
N VAL A 99 -11.24 -9.61 -8.00
CA VAL A 99 -11.13 -10.12 -6.64
C VAL A 99 -12.17 -9.42 -5.78
N MET A 100 -12.95 -10.15 -5.00
CA MET A 100 -13.91 -9.59 -4.04
C MET A 100 -14.10 -10.52 -2.83
N ASP A 101 -14.83 -10.04 -1.82
CA ASP A 101 -15.09 -10.78 -0.59
C ASP A 101 -16.49 -11.42 -0.70
N ALA A 102 -16.72 -12.52 0.02
CA ALA A 102 -17.99 -13.26 -0.07
C ALA A 102 -19.12 -12.66 0.79
N ASP A 103 -18.81 -11.73 1.70
CA ASP A 103 -19.72 -11.27 2.76
C ASP A 103 -20.68 -10.13 2.37
N LEU A 104 -20.81 -9.89 1.05
CA LEU A 104 -21.66 -8.87 0.41
C LEU A 104 -21.30 -7.41 0.77
N GLN A 105 -20.21 -7.16 1.51
CA GLN A 105 -19.73 -5.80 1.74
C GLN A 105 -19.20 -5.16 0.45
N HIS A 106 -18.76 -6.00 -0.49
CA HIS A 106 -18.41 -5.65 -1.86
C HIS A 106 -19.63 -5.89 -2.75
N PRO A 107 -20.27 -4.84 -3.30
CA PRO A 107 -21.46 -5.00 -4.13
C PRO A 107 -21.09 -5.61 -5.50
N PRO A 108 -21.61 -6.80 -5.88
CA PRO A 108 -21.39 -7.37 -7.20
C PRO A 108 -21.75 -6.44 -8.35
N GLU A 109 -22.70 -5.52 -8.14
CA GLU A 109 -23.16 -4.54 -9.13
C GLU A 109 -22.06 -3.57 -9.58
N LYS A 110 -20.93 -3.49 -8.85
CA LYS A 110 -19.76 -2.71 -9.26
C LYS A 110 -18.79 -3.44 -10.16
N ILE A 111 -18.88 -4.76 -10.29
CA ILE A 111 -18.00 -5.57 -11.13
C ILE A 111 -17.97 -5.03 -12.59
N PRO A 112 -19.11 -4.76 -13.26
CA PRO A 112 -19.09 -4.28 -14.64
C PRO A 112 -18.39 -2.92 -14.80
N GLU A 113 -18.44 -2.06 -13.79
CA GLU A 113 -17.76 -0.77 -13.84
C GLU A 113 -16.24 -0.94 -13.73
N LEU A 114 -15.76 -1.83 -12.85
CA LEU A 114 -14.35 -2.15 -12.75
C LEU A 114 -13.82 -2.76 -14.06
N VAL A 115 -14.55 -3.71 -14.65
CA VAL A 115 -14.18 -4.35 -15.92
C VAL A 115 -14.16 -3.34 -17.06
N ARG A 116 -15.16 -2.43 -17.14
CA ARG A 116 -15.15 -1.35 -18.15
C ARG A 116 -13.95 -0.44 -18.06
N GLU A 117 -13.45 -0.15 -16.85
CA GLU A 117 -12.22 0.64 -16.71
C GLU A 117 -10.99 -0.10 -17.24
N ILE A 118 -10.95 -1.42 -17.08
CA ILE A 118 -9.91 -2.26 -17.70
C ILE A 118 -10.01 -2.19 -19.23
N GLU A 119 -11.21 -2.31 -19.80
CA GLU A 119 -11.46 -2.17 -21.25
C GLU A 119 -11.03 -0.80 -21.79
N LYS A 120 -11.20 0.27 -21.01
CA LYS A 120 -10.71 1.65 -21.32
C LYS A 120 -9.19 1.81 -21.21
N GLY A 121 -8.46 0.73 -20.99
CA GLY A 121 -7.00 0.68 -20.95
C GLY A 121 -6.39 0.90 -19.57
N ALA A 122 -7.14 0.74 -18.48
CA ALA A 122 -6.52 0.53 -17.17
C ALA A 122 -5.96 -0.91 -17.09
N ASP A 123 -4.88 -1.06 -16.34
CA ASP A 123 -4.33 -2.38 -16.01
C ASP A 123 -4.91 -2.91 -14.69
N ILE A 124 -5.21 -1.98 -13.78
CA ILE A 124 -5.82 -2.25 -12.47
C ILE A 124 -6.93 -1.22 -12.23
N ALA A 125 -8.12 -1.69 -11.87
CA ALA A 125 -9.24 -0.86 -11.41
C ALA A 125 -9.59 -1.23 -9.97
N ILE A 126 -9.44 -0.30 -9.04
CA ILE A 126 -9.64 -0.53 -7.60
C ILE A 126 -11.00 0.02 -7.19
N ALA A 127 -11.87 -0.78 -6.60
CA ALA A 127 -13.03 -0.25 -5.91
C ALA A 127 -12.54 0.43 -4.63
N SER A 128 -12.71 1.75 -4.53
CA SER A 128 -12.10 2.59 -3.52
C SER A 128 -13.13 3.29 -2.64
N ARG A 129 -12.93 3.18 -1.32
CA ARG A 129 -13.78 3.82 -0.30
C ARG A 129 -13.43 5.29 -0.07
N TYR A 130 -12.30 5.75 -0.60
CA TYR A 130 -11.68 7.03 -0.21
C TYR A 130 -11.47 8.01 -1.37
N VAL A 131 -11.97 7.68 -2.56
CA VAL A 131 -12.15 8.62 -3.68
C VAL A 131 -13.50 9.36 -3.56
N PRO A 132 -13.68 10.52 -4.24
CA PRO A 132 -14.98 11.20 -4.30
C PRO A 132 -16.08 10.25 -4.78
N GLY A 133 -17.21 10.21 -4.06
CA GLY A 133 -18.30 9.25 -4.28
C GLY A 133 -18.16 7.92 -3.52
N GLY A 134 -16.97 7.59 -3.01
CA GLY A 134 -16.74 6.41 -2.18
C GLY A 134 -17.24 6.62 -0.75
N ALA A 135 -17.79 5.55 -0.16
CA ALA A 135 -18.39 5.60 1.17
C ALA A 135 -18.13 4.31 1.96
N VAL A 136 -18.36 4.40 3.27
CA VAL A 136 -18.31 3.26 4.18
C VAL A 136 -19.49 3.38 5.13
N GLU A 137 -20.35 2.37 5.15
CA GLU A 137 -21.57 2.37 5.96
C GLU A 137 -21.30 1.91 7.38
N ASN A 138 -21.94 2.57 8.35
CA ASN A 138 -22.01 2.17 9.76
C ASN A 138 -20.66 1.88 10.46
N TRP A 139 -19.58 2.49 9.97
CA TRP A 139 -18.32 2.51 10.71
C TRP A 139 -18.35 3.61 11.76
N TYR A 140 -17.99 3.25 12.99
CA TYR A 140 -17.61 4.25 13.98
C TYR A 140 -16.48 5.13 13.44
N TRP A 141 -16.52 6.43 13.77
CA TRP A 141 -15.57 7.42 13.27
C TRP A 141 -14.11 7.05 13.60
N TYR A 142 -13.85 6.42 14.76
CA TYR A 142 -12.50 6.01 15.16
C TYR A 142 -11.98 4.85 14.31
N ARG A 143 -12.83 3.91 13.88
CA ARG A 143 -12.47 2.83 12.94
C ARG A 143 -12.06 3.40 11.59
N LYS A 144 -12.78 4.44 11.12
CA LYS A 144 -12.45 5.18 9.89
C LYS A 144 -11.10 5.90 10.02
N LEU A 145 -10.82 6.50 11.18
CA LEU A 145 -9.54 7.16 11.46
C LEU A 145 -8.38 6.17 11.46
N ILE A 146 -8.51 5.04 12.17
CA ILE A 146 -7.50 3.97 12.20
C ILE A 146 -7.21 3.45 10.79
N SER A 147 -8.24 3.20 9.99
CA SER A 147 -8.09 2.74 8.60
C SER A 147 -7.32 3.75 7.75
N ARG A 148 -7.71 5.03 7.81
CA ARG A 148 -7.01 6.11 7.09
C ARG A 148 -5.57 6.27 7.56
N GLY A 149 -5.30 6.12 8.86
CA GLY A 149 -3.96 6.14 9.44
C GLY A 149 -3.09 5.01 8.90
N ALA A 150 -3.59 3.78 8.89
CA ALA A 150 -2.88 2.64 8.32
C ALA A 150 -2.58 2.84 6.83
N ILE A 151 -3.55 3.32 6.04
CA ILE A 151 -3.36 3.66 4.63
C ILE A 151 -2.30 4.74 4.44
N MET A 152 -2.32 5.78 5.27
CA MET A 152 -1.31 6.85 5.22
C MET A 152 0.10 6.29 5.46
N ILE A 153 0.26 5.39 6.45
CA ILE A 153 1.55 4.72 6.70
C ILE A 153 2.04 4.01 5.44
N GLY A 154 1.18 3.19 4.80
CA GLY A 154 1.54 2.50 3.57
C GLY A 154 1.92 3.46 2.43
N ARG A 155 1.13 4.51 2.19
CA ARG A 155 1.36 5.48 1.10
C ARG A 155 2.60 6.35 1.29
N VAL A 156 2.96 6.63 2.54
CA VAL A 156 4.18 7.36 2.89
C VAL A 156 5.40 6.46 2.77
N ALA A 157 5.31 5.24 3.27
CA ALA A 157 6.41 4.26 3.29
C ALA A 157 6.72 3.66 1.91
N LEU A 158 5.73 3.61 1.01
CA LEU A 158 5.84 3.00 -0.32
C LEU A 158 5.53 4.03 -1.41
N PRO A 159 6.55 4.74 -1.95
CA PRO A 159 6.36 5.82 -2.91
C PRO A 159 5.57 5.42 -4.16
N LYS A 160 5.74 4.18 -4.65
CA LYS A 160 5.06 3.64 -5.84
C LYS A 160 3.52 3.69 -5.74
N ILE A 161 2.96 3.63 -4.53
CA ILE A 161 1.51 3.63 -4.30
C ILE A 161 0.99 4.93 -3.69
N ARG A 162 1.81 5.97 -3.60
CA ARG A 162 1.44 7.24 -2.93
C ARG A 162 0.17 7.88 -3.49
N HIS A 163 -0.09 7.69 -4.79
CA HIS A 163 -1.25 8.25 -5.49
C HIS A 163 -2.54 7.44 -5.31
N VAL A 164 -2.47 6.18 -4.87
CA VAL A 164 -3.64 5.31 -4.64
C VAL A 164 -4.26 5.64 -3.28
N LYS A 165 -5.53 6.01 -3.23
CA LYS A 165 -6.22 6.40 -1.98
C LYS A 165 -6.70 5.21 -1.16
N ASP A 166 -6.99 4.08 -1.77
CA ASP A 166 -7.37 2.83 -1.08
C ASP A 166 -6.54 1.61 -1.51
N PRO A 167 -5.22 1.59 -1.25
CA PRO A 167 -4.33 0.50 -1.67
C PRO A 167 -4.56 -0.81 -0.88
N VAL A 168 -5.47 -0.79 0.09
CA VAL A 168 -5.76 -1.91 1.00
C VAL A 168 -7.14 -2.53 0.74
N SER A 169 -7.80 -2.12 -0.35
CA SER A 169 -9.09 -2.67 -0.79
C SER A 169 -8.96 -4.16 -1.10
N GLY A 170 -10.02 -4.92 -0.75
CA GLY A 170 -10.19 -6.32 -1.15
C GLY A 170 -10.98 -6.47 -2.44
N PHE A 171 -11.44 -5.35 -3.03
CA PHE A 171 -12.28 -5.33 -4.22
C PHE A 171 -11.60 -4.57 -5.36
N PHE A 172 -11.15 -5.30 -6.36
CA PHE A 172 -10.43 -4.74 -7.51
C PHE A 172 -10.52 -5.67 -8.71
N ALA A 173 -10.39 -5.10 -9.91
CA ALA A 173 -10.17 -5.82 -11.14
C ALA A 173 -8.75 -5.55 -11.67
N LEU A 174 -8.18 -6.52 -12.38
CA LEU A 174 -6.90 -6.37 -13.06
C LEU A 174 -6.83 -7.26 -14.30
N ARG A 175 -5.99 -6.86 -15.26
CA ARG A 175 -5.63 -7.71 -16.40
C ARG A 175 -4.74 -8.86 -15.93
N ARG A 176 -4.92 -10.06 -16.49
CA ARG A 176 -4.12 -11.25 -16.15
C ARG A 176 -2.60 -10.97 -16.16
N GLU A 177 -2.14 -10.23 -17.15
CA GLU A 177 -0.73 -9.92 -17.40
C GLU A 177 -0.08 -9.13 -16.24
N VAL A 178 -0.87 -8.45 -15.41
CA VAL A 178 -0.37 -7.70 -14.25
C VAL A 178 0.30 -8.62 -13.23
N VAL A 179 -0.24 -9.83 -13.05
CA VAL A 179 0.22 -10.80 -12.04
C VAL A 179 0.96 -11.97 -12.66
N GLU A 180 0.99 -12.07 -13.98
CA GLU A 180 1.69 -13.14 -14.69
C GLU A 180 3.21 -13.03 -14.51
N GLY A 181 3.80 -14.07 -13.92
CA GLY A 181 5.23 -14.09 -13.56
C GLY A 181 5.62 -13.16 -12.41
N ALA A 182 4.66 -12.56 -11.69
CA ALA A 182 4.94 -11.75 -10.51
C ALA A 182 5.12 -12.63 -9.26
N GLU A 183 6.21 -12.43 -8.51
CA GLU A 183 6.47 -13.13 -7.24
C GLU A 183 5.70 -12.50 -6.07
N LEU A 184 4.39 -12.71 -6.07
CA LEU A 184 3.50 -12.25 -5.00
C LEU A 184 3.73 -13.05 -3.72
N ASN A 185 3.86 -12.34 -2.59
CA ASN A 185 4.04 -13.02 -1.30
C ASN A 185 2.68 -13.53 -0.77
N PRO A 186 2.56 -14.82 -0.41
CA PRO A 186 1.28 -15.39 0.05
C PRO A 186 0.91 -14.97 1.48
N VAL A 187 1.83 -14.36 2.24
CA VAL A 187 1.62 -14.05 3.65
C VAL A 187 0.85 -12.75 3.82
N GLY A 188 -0.34 -12.84 4.42
CA GLY A 188 -1.11 -11.68 4.87
C GLY A 188 -2.51 -11.65 4.26
N PHE A 189 -3.07 -10.44 4.25
CA PHE A 189 -4.46 -10.19 3.82
C PHE A 189 -4.58 -8.96 2.91
N LYS A 190 -3.46 -8.37 2.47
CA LYS A 190 -3.43 -7.17 1.62
C LYS A 190 -2.76 -7.46 0.27
N ILE A 191 -3.36 -8.40 -0.46
CA ILE A 191 -2.83 -8.85 -1.76
C ILE A 191 -2.74 -7.71 -2.79
N LEU A 192 -3.68 -6.76 -2.76
CA LEU A 192 -3.63 -5.57 -3.63
C LEU A 192 -2.33 -4.77 -3.45
N MET A 193 -1.80 -4.67 -2.23
CA MET A 193 -0.52 -3.99 -2.00
C MET A 193 0.67 -4.75 -2.60
N GLU A 194 0.66 -6.09 -2.56
CA GLU A 194 1.68 -6.88 -3.27
C GLU A 194 1.60 -6.65 -4.77
N ILE A 195 0.39 -6.63 -5.34
CA ILE A 195 0.16 -6.41 -6.76
C ILE A 195 0.61 -4.99 -7.18
N LEU A 196 0.28 -3.97 -6.39
CA LEU A 196 0.70 -2.60 -6.68
C LEU A 196 2.23 -2.41 -6.57
N ILE A 197 2.92 -3.19 -5.76
CA ILE A 197 4.39 -3.10 -5.65
C ILE A 197 5.09 -3.97 -6.69
N LYS A 198 4.63 -5.19 -6.92
CA LYS A 198 5.36 -6.21 -7.70
C LYS A 198 4.72 -6.54 -9.05
N GLY A 199 3.48 -6.14 -9.28
CA GLY A 199 2.78 -6.34 -10.54
C GLY A 199 3.35 -5.47 -11.66
N ARG A 200 3.09 -5.90 -12.89
CA ARG A 200 3.52 -5.22 -14.11
C ARG A 200 2.34 -4.43 -14.69
N TYR A 201 2.36 -3.12 -14.48
CA TYR A 201 1.28 -2.25 -14.95
C TYR A 201 1.80 -0.83 -15.20
N SER A 202 1.03 -0.06 -15.97
CA SER A 202 1.28 1.35 -16.27
C SER A 202 0.16 2.26 -15.78
N ARG A 203 -1.10 1.79 -15.74
CA ARG A 203 -2.27 2.60 -15.39
C ARG A 203 -3.15 1.94 -14.33
N VAL A 204 -3.33 2.64 -13.21
CA VAL A 204 -4.25 2.28 -12.13
C VAL A 204 -5.34 3.34 -12.05
N VAL A 205 -6.58 2.90 -11.88
CA VAL A 205 -7.72 3.80 -11.60
C VAL A 205 -8.46 3.37 -10.35
N GLU A 206 -9.11 4.33 -9.69
CA GLU A 206 -9.93 4.08 -8.51
C GLU A 206 -11.39 4.44 -8.80
N VAL A 207 -12.29 3.47 -8.63
CA VAL A 207 -13.73 3.59 -8.86
C VAL A 207 -14.44 3.71 -7.50
N PRO A 208 -15.28 4.73 -7.27
CA PRO A 208 -15.99 4.88 -6.01
C PRO A 208 -16.98 3.74 -5.78
N PHE A 209 -17.00 3.22 -4.55
CA PHE A 209 -18.08 2.35 -4.09
C PHE A 209 -18.43 2.58 -2.63
N THR A 210 -19.61 2.10 -2.23
CA THR A 210 -20.04 2.08 -0.84
C THR A 210 -19.73 0.72 -0.24
N PHE A 211 -18.86 0.69 0.77
CA PHE A 211 -18.57 -0.51 1.54
C PHE A 211 -19.73 -0.79 2.49
N GLY A 212 -20.50 -1.84 2.17
CA GLY A 212 -21.77 -2.16 2.81
C GLY A 212 -21.62 -2.80 4.19
N LEU A 213 -22.76 -3.05 4.81
CA LEU A 213 -22.86 -3.87 6.01
C LEU A 213 -22.55 -5.34 5.69
N ARG A 214 -21.83 -5.98 6.60
CA ARG A 214 -21.67 -7.44 6.56
C ARG A 214 -23.00 -8.08 6.91
N LYS A 215 -23.48 -9.01 6.07
CA LYS A 215 -24.76 -9.71 6.30
C LYS A 215 -24.64 -10.79 7.38
N ALA A 216 -23.57 -11.60 7.34
CA ALA A 216 -23.30 -12.66 8.32
C ALA A 216 -21.79 -12.74 8.67
N GLY A 217 -21.45 -13.23 9.87
CA GLY A 217 -20.07 -13.46 10.33
C GLY A 217 -19.42 -12.33 11.16
N GLU A 218 -18.28 -12.63 11.81
CA GLU A 218 -17.62 -11.73 12.78
C GLU A 218 -16.44 -10.91 12.20
N SER A 219 -16.36 -9.62 12.55
CA SER A 219 -15.31 -8.69 12.09
C SER A 219 -14.00 -8.85 12.88
N LYS A 220 -12.93 -9.32 12.22
CA LYS A 220 -11.60 -9.58 12.82
C LYS A 220 -10.62 -8.39 12.75
N LEU A 221 -11.04 -7.18 13.11
CA LEU A 221 -10.08 -6.08 13.34
C LEU A 221 -9.49 -6.21 14.75
N SER A 222 -8.32 -6.85 14.84
CA SER A 222 -7.58 -7.03 16.09
C SER A 222 -6.26 -6.24 16.06
N GLY A 223 -5.64 -6.03 17.24
CA GLY A 223 -4.27 -5.49 17.32
C GLY A 223 -3.24 -6.34 16.55
N LYS A 224 -3.49 -7.65 16.41
CA LYS A 224 -2.66 -8.55 15.59
C LYS A 224 -2.73 -8.18 14.10
N THR A 225 -3.88 -7.72 13.63
CA THR A 225 -4.12 -7.29 12.24
C THR A 225 -3.24 -6.10 11.87
N ILE A 226 -3.13 -5.09 12.74
CA ILE A 226 -2.27 -3.93 12.48
C ILE A 226 -0.78 -4.28 12.53
N ILE A 227 -0.34 -5.15 13.45
CA ILE A 227 1.06 -5.61 13.51
C ILE A 227 1.42 -6.38 12.23
N ASN A 228 0.54 -7.27 11.77
CA ASN A 228 0.75 -8.01 10.52
C ASN A 228 0.79 -7.08 9.31
N TYR A 229 -0.05 -6.04 9.29
CA TYR A 229 0.01 -4.99 8.27
C TYR A 229 1.35 -4.24 8.27
N LEU A 230 1.85 -3.82 9.44
CA LEU A 230 3.14 -3.12 9.53
C LEU A 230 4.31 -4.01 9.11
N LYS A 231 4.30 -5.29 9.49
CA LYS A 231 5.28 -6.28 8.99
C LYS A 231 5.20 -6.41 7.47
N HIS A 232 4.00 -6.38 6.90
CA HIS A 232 3.81 -6.42 5.45
C HIS A 232 4.40 -5.18 4.78
N VAL A 233 4.09 -3.98 5.26
CA VAL A 233 4.68 -2.73 4.77
C VAL A 233 6.21 -2.78 4.82
N TYR A 234 6.79 -3.24 5.94
CA TYR A 234 8.25 -3.40 6.06
C TYR A 234 8.85 -4.35 5.00
N ARG A 235 8.20 -5.49 4.71
CA ARG A 235 8.65 -6.39 3.64
C ARG A 235 8.61 -5.73 2.27
N LEU A 236 7.57 -4.96 1.98
CA LEU A 236 7.44 -4.22 0.73
C LEU A 236 8.48 -3.10 0.62
N MET A 237 8.76 -2.38 1.73
CA MET A 237 9.83 -1.40 1.79
C MET A 237 11.20 -2.04 1.53
N LYS A 238 11.42 -3.25 2.05
CA LYS A 238 12.66 -4.00 1.80
C LYS A 238 12.76 -4.40 0.33
N TRP A 239 11.66 -4.84 -0.28
CA TRP A 239 11.63 -5.21 -1.70
C TRP A 239 11.93 -4.02 -2.62
N GLU A 240 11.37 -2.85 -2.33
CA GLU A 240 11.62 -1.59 -3.06
C GLU A 240 13.01 -0.98 -2.76
N GLY A 241 13.79 -1.55 -1.83
CA GLY A 241 15.08 -1.00 -1.40
C GLY A 241 14.99 0.24 -0.50
N GLU A 242 13.80 0.63 -0.03
CA GLU A 242 13.61 1.78 0.85
C GLU A 242 14.29 1.59 2.21
N ILE A 243 14.34 0.36 2.73
CA ILE A 243 15.08 0.06 3.97
C ILE A 243 16.58 0.33 3.82
N ASP A 244 17.17 -0.07 2.69
CA ASP A 244 18.59 0.17 2.41
C ASP A 244 18.88 1.68 2.31
N ARG A 245 17.96 2.45 1.73
CA ARG A 245 18.06 3.92 1.69
C ARG A 245 17.99 4.53 3.07
N ILE A 246 17.07 4.07 3.93
CA ILE A 246 16.98 4.55 5.32
C ILE A 246 18.29 4.29 6.05
N VAL A 247 18.86 3.08 5.94
CA VAL A 247 20.13 2.73 6.58
C VAL A 247 21.27 3.61 6.07
N LYS A 248 21.43 3.77 4.76
CA LYS A 248 22.45 4.65 4.16
C LYS A 248 22.27 6.11 4.60
N PHE A 249 21.03 6.61 4.59
CA PHE A 249 20.70 7.96 5.03
C PHE A 249 21.05 8.19 6.51
N SER A 250 20.80 7.19 7.37
CA SER A 250 21.23 7.21 8.78
C SER A 250 22.75 7.29 8.92
N ILE A 251 23.49 6.44 8.18
CA ILE A 251 24.97 6.45 8.20
C ILE A 251 25.50 7.82 7.77
N VAL A 252 25.00 8.36 6.66
CA VAL A 252 25.39 9.70 6.19
C VAL A 252 25.09 10.76 7.24
N GLY A 253 23.90 10.71 7.86
CA GLY A 253 23.54 11.63 8.94
C GLY A 253 24.51 11.58 10.12
N THR A 254 24.91 10.38 10.56
CA THR A 254 25.91 10.20 11.63
C THR A 254 27.28 10.75 11.24
N VAL A 255 27.74 10.50 10.01
CA VAL A 255 28.98 11.10 9.49
C VAL A 255 28.89 12.63 9.48
N GLY A 256 27.75 13.18 9.09
CA GLY A 256 27.50 14.62 9.13
C GLY A 256 27.67 15.24 10.50
N ILE A 257 27.28 14.54 11.57
CA ILE A 257 27.50 14.99 12.96
C ILE A 257 29.01 15.09 13.23
N ALA A 258 29.78 14.04 12.90
CA ALA A 258 31.23 14.07 13.10
C ALA A 258 31.93 15.16 12.27
N VAL A 259 31.46 15.40 11.04
CA VAL A 259 31.94 16.50 10.19
C VAL A 259 31.64 17.86 10.82
N ASN A 260 30.43 18.06 11.34
CA ASN A 260 30.05 19.30 12.03
C ASN A 260 30.97 19.58 13.22
N GLU A 261 31.11 18.61 14.14
CA GLU A 261 31.94 18.76 15.34
C GLU A 261 33.42 18.94 14.99
N GLY A 262 33.91 18.23 13.96
CA GLY A 262 35.29 18.36 13.49
C GLY A 262 35.61 19.75 12.95
N PHE A 263 34.75 20.30 12.09
CA PHE A 263 34.94 21.66 11.57
C PHE A 263 34.77 22.73 12.66
N LEU A 264 33.81 22.55 13.56
CA LEU A 264 33.63 23.45 14.70
C LEU A 264 34.90 23.51 15.57
N TRP A 265 35.49 22.35 15.88
CA TRP A 265 36.76 22.28 16.61
C TRP A 265 37.91 22.96 15.86
N VAL A 266 38.05 22.72 14.54
CA VAL A 266 39.08 23.38 13.72
C VAL A 266 38.91 24.91 13.72
N PHE A 267 37.69 25.41 13.60
CA PHE A 267 37.42 26.85 13.58
C PHE A 267 37.67 27.51 14.94
N VAL A 268 37.25 26.89 16.04
CA VAL A 268 37.44 27.45 17.37
C VAL A 268 38.89 27.30 17.85
N SER A 269 39.42 26.07 17.86
CA SER A 269 40.75 25.78 18.40
C SER A 269 41.88 26.08 17.42
N GLY A 270 41.65 25.91 16.12
CA GLY A 270 42.67 26.14 15.09
C GLY A 270 42.73 27.57 14.59
N LEU A 271 41.57 28.22 14.39
CA LEU A 271 41.48 29.58 13.83
C LEU A 271 41.12 30.65 14.87
N GLY A 272 40.85 30.27 16.12
CA GLY A 272 40.49 31.21 17.19
C GLY A 272 39.14 31.90 16.99
N MET A 273 38.24 31.32 16.17
CA MET A 273 36.91 31.88 15.92
C MET A 273 36.03 31.77 17.17
N ASN A 274 35.13 32.74 17.33
CA ASN A 274 34.06 32.65 18.33
C ASN A 274 33.15 31.45 18.02
N GLU A 275 32.78 30.67 19.05
CA GLU A 275 31.98 29.44 18.92
C GLU A 275 30.63 29.64 18.21
N TYR A 276 29.92 30.75 18.46
CA TYR A 276 28.63 31.03 17.83
C TYR A 276 28.79 31.34 16.33
N VAL A 277 29.87 32.03 15.98
CA VAL A 277 30.19 32.36 14.58
C VAL A 277 30.72 31.13 13.84
N ALA A 278 31.55 30.31 14.49
CA ALA A 278 32.14 29.10 13.94
C ALA A 278 31.10 28.00 13.61
N ASN A 279 30.01 27.94 14.38
CA ASN A 279 28.97 26.93 14.17
C ASN A 279 28.23 27.06 12.83
N ILE A 280 28.12 28.28 12.27
CA ILE A 280 27.43 28.54 11.01
C ILE A 280 28.13 27.83 9.82
N PRO A 281 29.42 28.11 9.50
CA PRO A 281 30.11 27.43 8.42
C PRO A 281 30.31 25.93 8.69
N ALA A 282 30.45 25.51 9.96
CA ALA A 282 30.54 24.08 10.29
C ALA A 282 29.26 23.32 9.94
N THR A 283 28.10 23.90 10.27
CA THR A 283 26.78 23.33 9.96
C THR A 283 26.56 23.27 8.45
N GLU A 284 26.92 24.32 7.71
CA GLU A 284 26.81 24.36 6.25
C GLU A 284 27.69 23.27 5.60
N LEU A 285 28.95 23.14 6.03
CA LEU A 285 29.85 22.09 5.53
C LEU A 285 29.33 20.68 5.82
N ALA A 286 28.69 20.47 6.99
CA ALA A 286 28.05 19.21 7.32
C ALA A 286 26.81 18.94 6.43
N ILE A 287 26.01 19.96 6.11
CA ILE A 287 24.86 19.84 5.19
C ILE A 287 25.36 19.48 3.78
N LEU A 288 26.40 20.17 3.29
CA LEU A 288 26.99 19.88 1.98
C LEU A 288 27.58 18.47 1.93
N ASN A 289 28.33 18.05 2.96
CA ASN A 289 28.82 16.67 3.07
C ASN A 289 27.68 15.66 2.99
N ASN A 290 26.62 15.87 3.78
CA ASN A 290 25.46 14.98 3.79
C ASN A 290 24.76 14.95 2.43
N PHE A 291 24.66 16.09 1.74
CA PHE A 291 24.08 16.17 0.42
C PHE A 291 24.88 15.32 -0.58
N PHE A 292 26.19 15.54 -0.68
CA PHE A 292 27.02 14.84 -1.66
C PHE A 292 27.08 13.34 -1.41
N LEU A 293 27.20 12.90 -0.15
CA LEU A 293 27.16 11.48 0.18
C LEU A 293 25.80 10.86 -0.18
N ASN A 294 24.69 11.52 0.11
CA ASN A 294 23.38 11.02 -0.26
C ASN A 294 23.16 11.00 -1.78
N ASP A 295 23.65 12.01 -2.50
CA ASP A 295 23.53 12.09 -3.95
C ASP A 295 24.38 11.05 -4.68
N LEU A 296 25.58 10.76 -4.17
CA LEU A 296 26.52 9.81 -4.77
C LEU A 296 26.26 8.35 -4.35
N TRP A 297 25.60 8.12 -3.20
CA TRP A 297 25.45 6.78 -2.63
C TRP A 297 24.00 6.38 -2.29
N THR A 298 23.28 7.16 -1.47
CA THR A 298 21.94 6.79 -0.97
C THR A 298 20.87 6.81 -2.06
N PHE A 299 20.88 7.84 -2.89
CA PHE A 299 19.87 8.11 -3.92
C PHE A 299 20.48 8.20 -5.32
N ARG A 300 21.64 7.57 -5.53
CA ARG A 300 22.41 7.62 -6.79
C ARG A 300 21.57 7.30 -8.03
N ASP A 301 20.64 6.36 -7.89
CA ASP A 301 19.75 5.83 -8.91
C ASP A 301 18.47 6.65 -9.12
N LEU A 302 18.17 7.62 -8.25
CA LEU A 302 16.99 8.49 -8.32
C LEU A 302 17.32 9.94 -8.72
N ARG A 303 18.49 10.16 -9.35
CA ARG A 303 18.95 11.50 -9.74
C ARG A 303 18.33 11.97 -11.06
N THR A 304 17.13 12.55 -10.97
CA THR A 304 16.37 13.03 -12.14
C THR A 304 16.46 14.56 -12.34
N ALA A 305 16.37 15.35 -11.27
CA ALA A 305 16.41 16.82 -11.31
C ALA A 305 17.85 17.37 -11.44
N PRO A 306 18.09 18.64 -11.81
CA PRO A 306 19.43 19.25 -11.79
C PRO A 306 20.04 19.37 -10.38
N LEU A 307 21.37 19.34 -10.27
CA LEU A 307 22.11 19.36 -8.99
C LEU A 307 21.70 20.52 -8.08
N TRP A 308 21.62 21.75 -8.60
CA TRP A 308 21.30 22.94 -7.81
C TRP A 308 19.90 22.85 -7.18
N LYS A 309 18.93 22.26 -7.89
CA LYS A 309 17.56 22.09 -7.39
C LYS A 309 17.55 21.06 -6.25
N ARG A 310 18.26 19.94 -6.42
CA ARG A 310 18.40 18.92 -5.37
C ARG A 310 19.11 19.49 -4.14
N LEU A 311 20.17 20.26 -4.34
CA LEU A 311 20.91 20.92 -3.27
C LEU A 311 19.98 21.87 -2.49
N PHE A 312 19.24 22.73 -3.19
CA PHE A 312 18.30 23.65 -2.58
C PHE A 312 17.20 22.93 -1.78
N THR A 313 16.57 21.90 -2.35
CA THR A 313 15.53 21.14 -1.63
C THR A 313 16.11 20.34 -0.46
N PHE A 314 17.37 19.91 -0.52
CA PHE A 314 18.03 19.26 0.61
C PHE A 314 18.30 20.22 1.78
N HIS A 315 18.59 21.49 1.50
CA HIS A 315 18.66 22.53 2.54
C HIS A 315 17.30 22.74 3.19
N ILE A 316 16.23 22.80 2.40
CA ILE A 316 14.85 22.85 2.92
C ILE A 316 14.57 21.65 3.83
N ALA A 317 14.93 20.44 3.39
CA ALA A 317 14.76 19.23 4.19
C ALA A 317 15.49 19.34 5.54
N SER A 318 16.74 19.82 5.52
CA SER A 318 17.58 19.97 6.72
C SER A 318 17.01 21.02 7.68
N LEU A 319 16.57 22.16 7.17
CA LEU A 319 15.91 23.21 7.97
C LEU A 319 14.59 22.71 8.56
N MET A 320 13.76 22.03 7.77
CA MET A 320 12.51 21.42 8.24
C MET A 320 12.76 20.41 9.36
N GLY A 321 13.79 19.58 9.23
CA GLY A 321 14.19 18.64 10.29
C GLY A 321 14.55 19.35 11.60
N ALA A 322 15.35 20.41 11.54
CA ALA A 322 15.71 21.20 12.71
C ALA A 322 14.49 21.83 13.40
N VAL A 323 13.58 22.41 12.62
CA VAL A 323 12.32 22.97 13.12
C VAL A 323 11.46 21.90 13.77
N VAL A 324 11.31 20.73 13.14
CA VAL A 324 10.53 19.60 13.68
C VAL A 324 11.13 19.08 14.98
N GLN A 325 12.46 18.95 15.06
CA GLN A 325 13.13 18.54 16.30
C GLN A 325 12.78 19.48 17.43
N TRP A 326 12.88 20.80 17.21
CA TRP A 326 12.55 21.79 18.24
C TRP A 326 11.07 21.77 18.61
N LEU A 327 10.16 21.69 17.63
CA LEU A 327 8.72 21.62 17.84
C LEU A 327 8.27 20.38 18.59
N ILE A 328 9.03 19.28 18.54
CA ILE A 328 8.75 18.06 19.31
C ILE A 328 9.43 18.13 20.67
N TYR A 329 10.69 18.54 20.72
CA TYR A 329 11.45 18.63 21.96
C TYR A 329 10.81 19.57 22.98
N ALA A 330 10.49 20.81 22.59
CA ALA A 330 10.05 21.84 23.52
C ALA A 330 8.73 21.51 24.25
N PRO A 331 7.66 21.01 23.58
CA PRO A 331 6.45 20.59 24.26
C PRO A 331 6.65 19.38 25.17
N LEU A 332 7.47 18.40 24.78
CA LEU A 332 7.72 17.23 25.62
C LEU A 332 8.41 17.62 26.93
N VAL A 333 9.41 18.51 26.86
CA VAL A 333 10.08 19.06 28.06
C VAL A 333 9.10 19.89 28.90
N TYR A 334 8.26 20.71 28.27
CA TYR A 334 7.20 21.45 28.95
C TYR A 334 6.24 20.52 29.72
N LEU A 335 5.90 19.38 29.13
CA LEU A 335 5.12 18.30 29.74
C LEU A 335 5.91 17.45 30.75
N ARG A 336 7.10 17.91 31.16
CA ARG A 336 7.98 17.27 32.16
C ARG A 336 8.49 15.88 31.75
N ILE A 337 8.50 15.56 30.47
CA ILE A 337 9.20 14.37 29.97
C ILE A 337 10.71 14.62 30.09
N ASN A 338 11.45 13.59 30.47
CA ASN A 338 12.91 13.66 30.61
C ASN A 338 13.56 14.25 29.34
N TYR A 339 14.44 15.23 29.51
CA TYR A 339 15.01 15.99 28.38
C TYR A 339 15.83 15.14 27.40
N LEU A 340 16.50 14.08 27.87
CA LEU A 340 17.22 13.15 26.99
C LEU A 340 16.24 12.33 26.15
N VAL A 341 15.15 11.87 26.76
CA VAL A 341 14.07 11.14 26.06
C VAL A 341 13.39 12.05 25.05
N ALA A 342 13.04 13.28 25.44
CA ALA A 342 12.44 14.28 24.56
C ALA A 342 13.35 14.60 23.37
N ASN A 343 14.67 14.77 23.61
CA ASN A 343 15.63 15.04 22.56
C ASN A 343 15.77 13.85 21.60
N LEU A 344 15.82 12.62 22.12
CA LEU A 344 15.89 11.41 21.28
C LEU A 344 14.66 11.27 20.37
N ILE A 345 13.45 11.55 20.89
CA ILE A 345 12.21 11.57 20.10
C ILE A 345 12.27 12.66 19.03
N GLY A 346 12.73 13.86 19.38
CA GLY A 346 12.91 14.97 18.45
C GLY A 346 13.88 14.64 17.31
N ILE A 347 15.03 14.02 17.62
CA ILE A 347 16.01 13.54 16.63
C ILE A 347 15.38 12.51 15.70
N GLY A 348 14.67 11.51 16.25
CA GLY A 348 14.00 10.48 15.47
C GLY A 348 12.95 11.05 14.51
N ALA A 349 12.15 12.00 14.97
CA ALA A 349 11.14 12.65 14.13
C ALA A 349 11.76 13.55 13.06
N SER A 350 12.81 14.32 13.40
CA SER A 350 13.61 15.09 12.44
C SER A 350 14.19 14.19 11.35
N PHE A 351 14.76 13.04 11.73
CA PHE A 351 15.26 12.05 10.79
C PHE A 351 14.18 11.57 9.81
N ILE A 352 13.00 11.19 10.31
CA ILE A 352 11.88 10.73 9.48
C ILE A 352 11.46 11.82 8.49
N VAL A 353 11.26 13.06 8.96
CA VAL A 353 10.83 14.17 8.08
C VAL A 353 11.90 14.47 7.02
N ARG A 354 13.18 14.51 7.41
CA ARG A 354 14.29 14.71 6.48
C ARG A 354 14.36 13.61 5.43
N PHE A 355 14.24 12.35 5.84
CA PHE A 355 14.25 11.21 4.93
C PHE A 355 13.06 11.27 3.96
N LEU A 356 11.83 11.44 4.46
CA LEU A 356 10.63 11.48 3.63
C LEU A 356 10.65 12.65 2.65
N PHE A 357 11.03 13.85 3.09
CA PHE A 357 11.15 15.01 2.21
C PHE A 357 12.24 14.79 1.16
N SER A 358 13.40 14.28 1.57
CA SER A 358 14.50 13.93 0.64
C SER A 358 14.03 12.94 -0.42
N ARG A 359 13.38 11.85 0.00
CA ARG A 359 12.92 10.77 -0.86
C ARG A 359 11.77 11.18 -1.80
N SER A 360 10.93 12.13 -1.39
CA SER A 360 9.72 12.54 -2.13
C SER A 360 9.87 13.82 -2.94
N VAL A 361 10.79 14.70 -2.57
CA VAL A 361 10.98 16.02 -3.19
C VAL A 361 12.37 16.19 -3.75
N THR A 362 13.42 15.81 -3.01
CA THR A 362 14.82 16.05 -3.45
C THR A 362 15.25 15.05 -4.52
N TRP A 363 14.94 13.77 -4.31
CA TRP A 363 15.17 12.65 -5.23
C TRP A 363 13.84 11.95 -5.55
N GLY A 364 12.78 12.75 -5.64
CA GLY A 364 11.39 12.31 -5.85
C GLY A 364 11.01 12.08 -7.30
#